data_AF-A0A265Q501-F1
#
_entry.id   AF-A0A265Q501-F1
#
_cell.length_a   1.000
_cell.length_b   1.000
_cell.length_c   1.000
_cell.angle_alpha   90.00
_cell.angle_beta   90.00
_cell.angle_gamma   90.00
#
_symmetry.space_group_name_H-M   'P 1'
#
loop_
_entity.id
_entity.type
_entity.pdbx_description
1 polymer ?
#
loop_
_entity_poly.entity_id
_entity_poly.type
_entity_poly.pdbx_seq_one_letter_code
_entity_poly.pdbx_strand_id
1 'polypeptide(L)'
;MTLRPLGVGSQILAHGDIVAGFYGEVTGIITADELRALAGVTQGTAMQTGDITWLKFSSNYKTLYIAKQPIQHSISWDYLHERDLVFGKMIEIGNYVYLLRLMQGANISPANTSGGYNNEWDNLIVKSHTTGEWGLYSDADLNVNPIRTIVQEVSSQSTEQRIMRGYTISHFGRGGSSDSFNYVAWRPVLELLYEK
;
A
#
# COMPACT_ATOMS: atom_id res chain seq x y z
N MET A 1 4.73 9.51 -28.18
CA MET A 1 4.35 9.87 -26.80
C MET A 1 3.42 8.79 -26.31
N THR A 2 3.93 7.79 -25.60
CA THR A 2 3.10 6.69 -25.11
C THR A 2 2.27 7.25 -23.96
N LEU A 3 0.95 7.28 -24.11
CA LEU A 3 0.04 7.70 -23.04
C LEU A 3 0.26 6.76 -21.85
N ARG A 4 0.41 7.35 -20.66
CA ARG A 4 0.49 6.59 -19.41
C ARG A 4 -0.73 5.65 -19.30
N PRO A 5 -0.54 4.36 -18.99
CA PRO A 5 -1.66 3.46 -18.76
C PRO A 5 -2.39 3.87 -17.49
N LEU A 6 -3.70 4.06 -17.61
CA LEU A 6 -4.58 4.42 -16.51
C LEU A 6 -5.34 3.22 -15.96
N GLY A 7 -5.41 2.10 -16.69
CA GLY A 7 -5.99 0.84 -16.24
C GLY A 7 -7.46 0.94 -15.81
N VAL A 8 -7.91 -0.06 -15.05
CA VAL A 8 -9.30 -0.20 -14.55
C VAL A 8 -9.73 0.99 -13.68
N GLY A 9 -11.01 1.37 -13.72
CA GLY A 9 -11.61 2.43 -12.91
C GLY A 9 -11.67 3.80 -13.60
N SER A 10 -11.98 4.86 -12.84
CA SER A 10 -12.08 6.23 -13.38
C SER A 10 -10.79 6.67 -14.09
N GLN A 11 -10.94 7.40 -15.18
CA GLN A 11 -9.84 7.99 -15.95
C GLN A 11 -9.61 9.48 -15.60
N ILE A 12 -10.49 10.04 -14.75
CA ILE A 12 -10.51 11.46 -14.35
C ILE A 12 -10.15 11.54 -12.86
N LEU A 13 -9.23 12.44 -12.52
CA LEU A 13 -8.90 12.72 -11.13
C LEU A 13 -10.08 13.41 -10.45
N ALA A 14 -10.52 12.83 -9.33
CA ALA A 14 -11.48 13.45 -8.43
C ALA A 14 -10.81 14.52 -7.55
N HIS A 15 -9.56 14.28 -7.16
CA HIS A 15 -8.76 15.20 -6.35
C HIS A 15 -7.28 15.19 -6.75
N GLY A 16 -6.58 16.29 -6.45
CA GLY A 16 -5.14 16.42 -6.68
C GLY A 16 -4.76 16.49 -8.16
N ASP A 17 -3.53 16.06 -8.46
CA ASP A 17 -2.96 16.11 -9.80
C ASP A 17 -2.23 14.81 -10.17
N ILE A 18 -1.49 14.81 -11.28
CA ILE A 18 -0.75 13.64 -11.76
C ILE A 18 0.48 13.29 -10.90
N VAL A 19 0.92 14.18 -10.01
CA VAL A 19 2.02 13.95 -9.07
C VAL A 19 1.49 13.34 -7.77
N ALA A 20 0.36 13.82 -7.26
CA ALA A 20 -0.35 13.24 -6.12
C ALA A 20 -1.86 13.47 -6.29
N GLY A 21 -2.58 12.43 -6.72
CA GLY A 21 -3.99 12.57 -7.06
C GLY A 21 -4.79 11.29 -6.81
N PHE A 22 -6.10 11.45 -6.71
CA PHE A 22 -7.04 10.37 -6.43
C PHE A 22 -8.08 10.29 -7.54
N TYR A 23 -8.28 9.08 -8.09
CA TYR A 23 -9.27 8.81 -9.13
C TYR A 23 -10.60 8.30 -8.57
N GLY A 24 -10.60 7.63 -7.43
CA GLY A 24 -11.77 6.97 -6.86
C GLY A 24 -11.50 5.56 -6.34
N GLU A 25 -12.56 4.92 -5.85
CA GLU A 25 -12.54 3.51 -5.48
C GLU A 25 -12.74 2.61 -6.71
N VAL A 26 -12.14 1.42 -6.68
CA VAL A 26 -12.25 0.39 -7.71
C VAL A 26 -12.39 -0.97 -7.04
N THR A 27 -13.34 -1.78 -7.48
CA THR A 27 -13.50 -3.19 -7.06
C THR A 27 -13.37 -4.12 -8.28
N GLY A 28 -13.33 -5.43 -8.07
CA GLY A 28 -13.33 -6.42 -9.15
C GLY A 28 -12.03 -6.51 -9.96
N ILE A 29 -10.92 -5.93 -9.48
CA ILE A 29 -9.59 -6.17 -10.08
C ILE A 29 -9.13 -7.60 -9.79
N ILE A 30 -9.17 -7.99 -8.51
CA ILE A 30 -8.76 -9.30 -8.01
C ILE A 30 -9.33 -9.49 -6.61
N THR A 31 -9.63 -10.74 -6.24
CA THR A 31 -10.00 -11.07 -4.86
C THR A 31 -8.78 -11.16 -3.94
N ALA A 32 -9.00 -11.06 -2.63
CA ALA A 32 -7.94 -11.20 -1.64
C ALA A 32 -7.30 -12.60 -1.65
N ASP A 33 -8.09 -13.64 -1.91
CA ASP A 33 -7.60 -15.02 -1.98
C ASP A 33 -6.72 -15.26 -3.22
N GLU A 34 -7.15 -14.77 -4.38
CA GLU A 34 -6.35 -14.84 -5.62
C GLU A 34 -5.06 -14.03 -5.48
N LEU A 35 -5.11 -12.83 -4.90
CA LEU A 35 -3.92 -12.01 -4.72
C LEU A 35 -2.91 -12.69 -3.77
N ARG A 36 -3.39 -13.29 -2.66
CA ARG A 36 -2.53 -14.09 -1.76
C ARG A 36 -1.88 -15.25 -2.50
N ALA A 37 -2.64 -15.97 -3.33
CA ALA A 37 -2.12 -17.08 -4.12
C ALA A 37 -1.04 -16.63 -5.12
N LEU A 38 -1.28 -15.56 -5.89
CA LEU A 38 -0.29 -14.98 -6.82
C LEU A 38 0.96 -14.47 -6.09
N ALA A 39 0.77 -13.86 -4.92
CA ALA A 39 1.86 -13.38 -4.08
C ALA A 39 2.67 -14.51 -3.44
N GLY A 40 2.11 -15.73 -3.34
CA GLY A 40 2.71 -16.85 -2.61
C GLY A 40 2.60 -16.68 -1.08
N VAL A 41 1.62 -15.93 -0.61
CA VAL A 41 1.38 -15.66 0.81
C VAL A 41 0.51 -16.76 1.40
N THR A 42 1.11 -17.54 2.30
CA THR A 42 0.52 -18.69 3.00
C THR A 42 0.53 -18.54 4.53
N GLN A 43 1.19 -17.50 5.06
CA GLN A 43 1.23 -17.20 6.50
C GLN A 43 0.31 -16.05 6.90
N GLY A 44 0.03 -15.98 8.20
CA GLY A 44 -0.81 -14.96 8.83
C GLY A 44 -2.29 -15.30 8.83
N THR A 45 -3.11 -14.32 9.20
CA THR A 45 -4.56 -14.44 9.23
C THR A 45 -5.18 -13.47 8.21
N ALA A 46 -6.14 -13.97 7.43
CA ALA A 46 -6.89 -13.16 6.48
C ALA A 46 -7.77 -12.14 7.22
N MET A 47 -7.68 -10.87 6.79
CA MET A 47 -8.54 -9.79 7.26
C MET A 47 -9.74 -9.57 6.34
N GLN A 48 -9.58 -9.98 5.08
CA GLN A 48 -10.58 -9.85 4.04
C GLN A 48 -10.54 -11.10 3.15
N THR A 49 -11.73 -11.54 2.76
CA THR A 49 -11.98 -12.55 1.72
C THR A 49 -12.83 -11.90 0.62
N GLY A 50 -12.78 -12.42 -0.60
CA GLY A 50 -13.50 -11.85 -1.74
C GLY A 50 -12.86 -10.58 -2.33
N ASP A 51 -13.65 -9.78 -3.05
CA ASP A 51 -13.17 -8.61 -3.79
C ASP A 51 -12.50 -7.57 -2.90
N ILE A 52 -11.30 -7.13 -3.30
CA ILE A 52 -10.61 -6.02 -2.64
C ILE A 52 -11.19 -4.69 -3.16
N THR A 53 -11.53 -3.79 -2.23
CA THR A 53 -11.74 -2.37 -2.56
C THR A 53 -10.39 -1.68 -2.64
N TRP A 54 -10.06 -1.19 -3.83
CA TRP A 54 -8.84 -0.46 -4.13
C TRP A 54 -9.09 1.04 -4.17
N LEU A 55 -8.17 1.81 -3.63
CA LEU A 55 -8.07 3.24 -3.84
C LEU A 55 -7.13 3.48 -5.01
N LYS A 56 -7.64 4.05 -6.10
CA LYS A 56 -6.86 4.32 -7.30
C LYS A 56 -6.25 5.72 -7.21
N PHE A 57 -4.94 5.80 -7.30
CA PHE A 57 -4.17 7.02 -7.18
C PHE A 57 -3.29 7.29 -8.40
N SER A 58 -2.94 8.56 -8.56
CA SER A 58 -1.77 9.01 -9.28
C SER A 58 -0.66 9.33 -8.28
N SER A 59 0.54 8.81 -8.51
CA SER A 59 1.73 9.12 -7.72
C SER A 59 2.93 9.27 -8.64
N ASN A 60 3.51 10.47 -8.76
CA ASN A 60 4.64 10.76 -9.63
C ASN A 60 4.50 10.14 -11.04
N TYR A 61 3.36 10.39 -11.71
CA TYR A 61 3.04 9.86 -13.03
C TYR A 61 2.83 8.33 -13.11
N LYS A 62 2.74 7.64 -11.96
CA LYS A 62 2.38 6.21 -11.87
C LYS A 62 0.93 6.04 -11.46
N THR A 63 0.28 5.02 -12.00
CA THR A 63 -1.05 4.60 -11.57
C THR A 63 -0.91 3.53 -10.49
N LEU A 64 -1.39 3.83 -9.29
CA LEU A 64 -1.33 2.93 -8.14
C LEU A 64 -2.74 2.52 -7.73
N TYR A 65 -2.91 1.26 -7.37
CA TYR A 65 -4.06 0.76 -6.65
C TYR A 65 -3.59 0.31 -5.28
N ILE A 66 -4.07 0.97 -4.24
CA ILE A 66 -3.72 0.64 -2.86
C ILE A 66 -4.95 0.05 -2.20
N ALA A 67 -4.84 -1.12 -1.56
CA ALA A 67 -5.98 -1.68 -0.86
C ALA A 67 -6.50 -0.69 0.21
N LYS A 68 -7.81 -0.42 0.20
CA LYS A 68 -8.46 0.51 1.13
C LYS A 68 -8.26 0.05 2.58
N GLN A 69 -8.27 -1.25 2.80
CA GLN A 69 -7.92 -1.89 4.07
C GLN A 69 -6.80 -2.92 3.87
N PRO A 70 -5.98 -3.23 4.90
CA PRO A 70 -5.04 -4.35 4.85
C PRO A 70 -5.79 -5.67 4.67
N ILE A 71 -5.20 -6.62 3.94
CA ILE A 71 -5.87 -7.89 3.59
C ILE A 71 -5.41 -9.08 4.44
N GLN A 72 -4.29 -8.92 5.16
CA GLN A 72 -3.63 -9.97 5.94
C GLN A 72 -2.93 -9.35 7.15
N HIS A 73 -3.04 -9.96 8.34
CA HIS A 73 -2.22 -9.61 9.51
C HIS A 73 -1.43 -10.83 10.02
N SER A 74 -0.67 -10.65 11.09
CA SER A 74 0.22 -11.68 11.64
C SER A 74 1.24 -12.18 10.62
N ILE A 75 1.81 -11.24 9.87
CA ILE A 75 2.76 -11.48 8.79
C ILE A 75 3.95 -10.52 8.98
N SER A 76 5.17 -11.00 8.76
CA SER A 76 6.38 -10.21 8.98
C SER A 76 6.88 -9.55 7.70
N TRP A 77 7.69 -8.50 7.86
CA TRP A 77 8.38 -7.87 6.74
C TRP A 77 9.33 -8.86 6.07
N ASP A 78 10.07 -9.66 6.84
CA ASP A 78 11.01 -10.66 6.30
C ASP A 78 10.28 -11.70 5.44
N TYR A 79 9.12 -12.18 5.88
CA TYR A 79 8.30 -13.12 5.12
C TYR A 79 7.85 -12.54 3.77
N LEU A 80 7.47 -11.26 3.75
CA LEU A 80 7.09 -10.55 2.52
C LEU A 80 8.31 -10.29 1.63
N HIS A 81 9.46 -10.00 2.23
CA HIS A 81 10.71 -9.75 1.51
C HIS A 81 11.20 -10.99 0.76
N GLU A 82 11.17 -12.16 1.40
CA GLU A 82 11.53 -13.46 0.79
C GLU A 82 10.65 -13.84 -0.42
N ARG A 83 9.54 -13.13 -0.63
CA ARG A 83 8.59 -13.33 -1.75
C ARG A 83 8.62 -12.21 -2.77
N ASP A 84 9.64 -11.34 -2.67
CA ASP A 84 9.82 -10.15 -3.51
C ASP A 84 8.69 -9.11 -3.36
N LEU A 85 7.88 -9.17 -2.30
CA LEU A 85 6.71 -8.31 -2.14
C LEU A 85 7.03 -6.94 -1.52
N VAL A 86 8.25 -6.75 -0.99
CA VAL A 86 8.65 -5.45 -0.44
C VAL A 86 8.84 -4.43 -1.58
N PHE A 87 9.72 -4.74 -2.52
CA PHE A 87 10.11 -3.81 -3.58
C PHE A 87 9.36 -4.06 -4.89
N GLY A 88 8.90 -5.28 -5.12
CA GLY A 88 8.07 -5.56 -6.28
C GLY A 88 8.18 -6.98 -6.81
N LYS A 89 7.02 -7.61 -6.96
CA LYS A 89 6.82 -8.84 -7.72
C LYS A 89 5.94 -8.53 -8.93
N MET A 90 6.39 -8.85 -10.13
CA MET A 90 5.54 -8.72 -11.31
C MET A 90 4.44 -9.77 -11.27
N ILE A 91 3.19 -9.34 -11.45
CA ILE A 91 2.03 -10.20 -11.55
C ILE A 91 1.14 -9.77 -12.71
N GLU A 92 0.41 -10.72 -13.27
CA GLU A 92 -0.56 -10.46 -14.33
C GLU A 92 -1.98 -10.65 -13.79
N ILE A 93 -2.85 -9.68 -14.06
CA ILE A 93 -4.27 -9.74 -13.70
C ILE A 93 -5.06 -9.28 -14.92
N GLY A 94 -5.78 -10.22 -15.54
CA GLY A 94 -6.44 -9.97 -16.83
C GLY A 94 -5.45 -9.52 -17.91
N ASN A 95 -5.73 -8.37 -18.53
CA ASN A 95 -4.91 -7.79 -19.59
C ASN A 95 -3.78 -6.88 -19.08
N TYR A 96 -3.63 -6.71 -17.78
CA TYR A 96 -2.68 -5.77 -17.21
C TYR A 96 -1.55 -6.47 -16.47
N VAL A 97 -0.37 -5.88 -16.53
CA VAL A 97 0.80 -6.27 -15.74
C VAL A 97 1.03 -5.24 -14.64
N TYR A 98 1.18 -5.72 -13.41
CA TYR A 98 1.39 -4.90 -12.22
C TYR A 98 2.69 -5.27 -11.51
N LEU A 99 3.29 -4.31 -10.84
CA LEU A 99 4.25 -4.54 -9.79
C LEU A 99 3.52 -4.57 -8.44
N LEU A 100 3.39 -5.75 -7.85
CA LEU A 100 2.86 -5.94 -6.50
C LEU A 100 3.94 -5.65 -5.47
N ARG A 101 3.75 -4.63 -4.64
CA ARG A 101 4.75 -4.20 -3.65
C ARG A 101 4.14 -3.65 -2.36
N LEU A 102 4.99 -3.32 -1.41
CA LEU A 102 4.63 -2.47 -0.27
C LEU A 102 4.59 -1.00 -0.69
N MET A 103 3.88 -0.20 0.10
CA MET A 103 3.86 1.26 -0.03
C MET A 103 5.14 1.89 0.54
N GLN A 104 5.53 3.03 0.01
CA GLN A 104 6.54 3.89 0.65
C GLN A 104 5.94 4.61 1.86
N GLY A 105 6.53 4.43 3.03
CA GLY A 105 6.12 5.08 4.28
C GLY A 105 7.11 6.12 4.79
N ALA A 106 8.24 6.33 4.11
CA ALA A 106 9.22 7.36 4.41
C ALA A 106 9.84 7.91 3.12
N ASN A 107 10.41 9.12 3.18
CA ASN A 107 11.01 9.77 2.00
C ASN A 107 12.48 9.39 1.76
N ILE A 108 13.11 8.71 2.72
CA ILE A 108 14.48 8.20 2.65
C ILE A 108 14.54 6.80 3.27
N SER A 109 15.49 5.99 2.81
CA SER A 109 15.82 4.69 3.39
C SER A 109 17.34 4.56 3.52
N PRO A 110 17.91 4.32 4.71
CA PRO A 110 17.23 4.16 6.00
C PRO A 110 16.50 5.42 6.49
N ALA A 111 15.31 5.25 7.04
CA ALA A 111 14.43 6.32 7.50
C ALA A 111 14.80 6.81 8.91
N ASN A 112 14.93 8.13 9.06
CA ASN A 112 15.18 8.78 10.34
C ASN A 112 13.93 8.74 11.26
N THR A 113 13.99 9.40 12.41
CA THR A 113 12.93 9.36 13.43
C THR A 113 11.59 9.95 13.00
N SER A 114 11.57 10.82 11.99
CA SER A 114 10.34 11.45 11.51
C SER A 114 9.82 10.85 10.21
N GLY A 115 10.60 10.03 9.51
CA GLY A 115 10.23 9.47 8.20
C GLY A 115 10.22 10.46 7.04
N GLY A 116 10.26 11.76 7.35
CA GLY A 116 10.09 12.84 6.41
C GLY A 116 8.71 12.85 5.73
N TYR A 117 8.31 14.04 5.28
CA TYR A 117 7.12 14.20 4.43
C TYR A 117 7.48 13.90 2.97
N ASN A 118 6.46 13.77 2.10
CA ASN A 118 6.59 13.44 0.67
C ASN A 118 6.92 11.97 0.35
N ASN A 119 6.19 11.04 0.97
CA ASN A 119 6.16 9.62 0.59
C ASN A 119 4.72 9.21 0.22
N GLU A 120 4.52 7.99 -0.28
CA GLU A 120 3.20 7.53 -0.74
C GLU A 120 2.16 7.52 0.39
N TRP A 121 2.52 7.13 1.62
CA TRP A 121 1.59 7.19 2.74
C TRP A 121 1.10 8.61 3.00
N ASP A 122 2.01 9.58 3.11
CA ASP A 122 1.65 10.97 3.40
C ASP A 122 0.95 11.66 2.23
N ASN A 123 1.38 11.38 1.00
CA ASN A 123 0.83 12.03 -0.19
C ASN A 123 -0.50 11.44 -0.66
N LEU A 124 -0.82 10.20 -0.28
CA LEU A 124 -2.00 9.49 -0.78
C LEU A 124 -2.95 9.10 0.36
N ILE A 125 -2.47 8.34 1.34
CA ILE A 125 -3.30 7.82 2.43
C ILE A 125 -3.69 8.91 3.41
N VAL A 126 -2.72 9.69 3.92
CA VAL A 126 -3.01 10.80 4.83
C VAL A 126 -3.89 11.85 4.15
N LYS A 127 -3.62 12.19 2.88
CA LYS A 127 -4.48 13.12 2.12
C LYS A 127 -5.90 12.62 1.97
N SER A 128 -6.09 11.32 1.71
CA SER A 128 -7.42 10.72 1.59
C SER A 128 -8.19 10.64 2.92
N HIS A 129 -7.51 10.71 4.06
CA HIS A 129 -8.15 10.63 5.37
C HIS A 129 -9.00 11.87 5.67
N THR A 130 -9.99 11.78 6.58
CA THR A 130 -10.87 12.89 7.01
C THR A 130 -10.12 14.08 7.60
N THR A 131 -8.94 13.85 8.17
CA THR A 131 -8.03 14.91 8.65
C THR A 131 -7.03 15.39 7.60
N GLY A 132 -7.09 14.81 6.40
CA GLY A 132 -6.24 15.14 5.26
C GLY A 132 -6.86 16.16 4.32
N GLU A 133 -6.12 16.45 3.25
CA GLU A 133 -6.51 17.43 2.23
C GLU A 133 -7.79 17.06 1.47
N TRP A 134 -8.03 15.78 1.19
CA TRP A 134 -9.19 15.32 0.42
C TRP A 134 -10.37 14.92 1.32
N GLY A 135 -10.12 14.57 2.59
CA GLY A 135 -11.18 14.46 3.59
C GLY A 135 -12.17 13.31 3.39
N LEU A 136 -11.75 12.18 2.79
CA LEU A 136 -12.67 11.16 2.26
C LEU A 136 -12.96 10.00 3.22
N TYR A 137 -11.96 9.53 3.96
CA TYR A 137 -12.02 8.27 4.69
C TYR A 137 -11.64 8.40 6.15
N SER A 138 -12.40 7.78 7.05
CA SER A 138 -12.07 7.71 8.47
C SER A 138 -11.01 6.64 8.77
N ASP A 139 -10.54 6.62 10.03
CA ASP A 139 -9.68 5.54 10.52
C ASP A 139 -10.31 4.16 10.33
N ALA A 140 -11.64 4.06 10.48
CA ALA A 140 -12.39 2.81 10.32
C ALA A 140 -12.49 2.39 8.84
N ASP A 141 -12.69 3.35 7.93
CA ASP A 141 -12.73 3.08 6.49
C ASP A 141 -11.40 2.51 6.01
N LEU A 142 -10.28 3.08 6.49
CA LEU A 142 -8.94 2.66 6.10
C LEU A 142 -8.40 1.50 6.94
N ASN A 143 -9.05 1.16 8.06
CA ASN A 143 -8.57 0.21 9.05
C ASN A 143 -7.11 0.49 9.48
N VAL A 144 -6.85 1.72 9.95
CA VAL A 144 -5.51 2.18 10.39
C VAL A 144 -5.38 2.24 11.91
N ASN A 145 -6.44 1.97 12.68
CA ASN A 145 -6.40 1.86 14.13
C ASN A 145 -7.18 0.60 14.56
N PRO A 146 -6.57 -0.39 15.21
CA PRO A 146 -5.21 -0.42 15.79
C PRO A 146 -4.11 -0.91 14.85
N ILE A 147 -4.42 -1.09 13.55
CA ILE A 147 -3.53 -1.78 12.61
C ILE A 147 -2.35 -0.93 12.16
N ARG A 148 -1.19 -1.55 12.12
CA ARG A 148 0.06 -1.04 11.57
C ARG A 148 0.33 -1.70 10.21
N THR A 149 0.38 -0.89 9.17
CA THR A 149 0.77 -1.28 7.82
C THR A 149 2.29 -1.36 7.71
N ILE A 150 2.78 -2.48 7.21
CA ILE A 150 4.19 -2.69 6.84
C ILE A 150 4.49 -1.87 5.57
N VAL A 151 5.61 -1.14 5.58
CA VAL A 151 6.09 -0.34 4.42
C VAL A 151 7.50 -0.75 3.99
N GLN A 152 8.03 -0.13 2.94
CA GLN A 152 9.31 -0.54 2.33
C GLN A 152 10.54 -0.30 3.21
N GLU A 153 10.55 0.75 4.02
CA GLU A 153 11.79 1.35 4.51
C GLU A 153 12.36 0.69 5.77
N VAL A 154 13.69 0.70 5.85
CA VAL A 154 14.48 0.27 7.01
C VAL A 154 14.68 1.45 7.96
N SER A 155 14.72 1.21 9.27
CA SER A 155 15.03 2.24 10.26
C SER A 155 16.50 2.65 10.24
N SER A 156 16.79 3.95 10.36
CA SER A 156 18.17 4.45 10.52
C SER A 156 18.75 4.20 11.92
N GLN A 157 17.94 3.81 12.91
CA GLN A 157 18.44 3.51 14.26
C GLN A 157 18.87 2.05 14.41
N SER A 158 18.32 1.15 13.59
CA SER A 158 18.68 -0.26 13.59
C SER A 158 18.30 -0.88 12.26
N THR A 159 19.23 -1.64 11.66
CA THR A 159 19.01 -2.42 10.44
C THR A 159 18.05 -3.59 10.65
N GLU A 160 17.75 -3.96 11.90
CA GLU A 160 16.75 -4.99 12.25
C GLU A 160 15.32 -4.44 12.27
N GLN A 161 15.17 -3.11 12.26
CA GLN A 161 13.87 -2.47 12.35
C GLN A 161 13.36 -2.02 10.97
N ARG A 162 12.04 -2.08 10.82
CA ARG A 162 11.29 -1.62 9.64
C ARG A 162 10.33 -0.54 10.05
N ILE A 163 10.09 0.38 9.13
CA ILE A 163 9.08 1.41 9.32
C ILE A 163 7.69 0.78 9.23
N MET A 164 6.77 1.28 10.04
CA MET A 164 5.36 0.95 10.00
C MET A 164 4.53 2.23 10.07
N ARG A 165 3.38 2.25 9.40
CA ARG A 165 2.43 3.37 9.43
C ARG A 165 1.05 2.89 9.90
N GLY A 166 0.15 3.76 10.35
CA GLY A 166 -1.10 3.37 11.02
C GLY A 166 -0.93 3.35 12.55
N TYR A 167 -1.77 2.64 13.31
CA TYR A 167 -2.11 2.92 14.72
C TYR A 167 -2.85 4.25 14.92
N THR A 168 -2.32 5.33 14.34
CA THR A 168 -3.07 6.52 13.94
C THR A 168 -2.66 6.89 12.52
N ILE A 169 -3.48 7.67 11.80
CA ILE A 169 -3.19 8.04 10.41
C ILE A 169 -1.80 8.69 10.21
N SER A 170 -1.33 9.46 11.20
CA SER A 170 -0.06 10.19 11.16
C SER A 170 1.09 9.45 11.84
N HIS A 171 0.84 8.30 12.47
CA HIS A 171 1.88 7.64 13.25
C HIS A 171 2.97 7.04 12.36
N PHE A 172 4.20 7.22 12.84
CA PHE A 172 5.43 6.74 12.25
C PHE A 172 6.10 5.81 13.25
N GLY A 173 5.87 4.51 13.07
CA GLY A 173 6.28 3.46 13.98
C GLY A 173 7.47 2.67 13.47
N ARG A 174 8.02 1.86 14.37
CA ARG A 174 9.11 0.91 14.08
C ARG A 174 8.75 -0.43 14.70
N GLY A 175 9.07 -1.50 14.00
CA GLY A 175 8.98 -2.88 14.50
C GLY A 175 10.15 -3.71 13.98
N GLY A 176 10.43 -4.83 14.64
CA GLY A 176 11.41 -5.79 14.16
C GLY A 176 10.99 -6.35 12.78
N SER A 177 11.96 -6.69 11.94
CA SER A 177 11.69 -7.22 10.60
C SER A 177 10.93 -8.55 10.63
N SER A 178 11.11 -9.32 11.70
CA SER A 178 10.43 -10.59 11.98
C SER A 178 9.10 -10.45 12.73
N ASP A 179 8.68 -9.24 13.11
CA ASP A 179 7.45 -9.03 13.89
C ASP A 179 6.22 -9.46 13.07
N SER A 180 5.43 -10.38 13.62
CA SER A 180 4.23 -10.94 12.99
C SER A 180 3.03 -10.89 13.92
N PHE A 181 2.81 -9.76 14.59
CA PHE A 181 1.70 -9.57 15.52
C PHE A 181 0.35 -9.41 14.80
N ASN A 182 -0.76 -9.62 15.52
CA ASN A 182 -2.11 -9.49 14.97
C ASN A 182 -2.50 -8.05 14.56
N TYR A 183 -1.73 -7.06 14.97
CA TYR A 183 -1.87 -5.66 14.56
C TYR A 183 -0.83 -5.23 13.52
N VAL A 184 0.04 -6.12 13.05
CA VAL A 184 1.00 -5.86 11.96
C VAL A 184 0.46 -6.50 10.69
N ALA A 185 0.23 -5.68 9.67
CA ALA A 185 -0.57 -6.08 8.52
C ALA A 185 0.02 -5.67 7.17
N TRP A 186 -0.29 -6.49 6.18
CA TRP A 186 0.02 -6.27 4.78
C TRP A 186 -1.13 -5.56 4.08
N ARG A 187 -0.84 -4.34 3.61
CA ARG A 187 -1.69 -3.55 2.70
C ARG A 187 -1.02 -3.52 1.33
N PRO A 188 -1.49 -4.30 0.34
CA PRO A 188 -0.83 -4.39 -0.95
C PRO A 188 -1.00 -3.12 -1.78
N VAL A 189 0.02 -2.84 -2.61
CA VAL A 189 -0.01 -1.85 -3.69
C VAL A 189 0.16 -2.58 -5.01
N LEU A 190 -0.72 -2.34 -5.96
CA LEU A 190 -0.53 -2.67 -7.38
C LEU A 190 -0.10 -1.41 -8.12
N GLU A 191 1.15 -1.36 -8.56
CA GLU A 191 1.63 -0.33 -9.48
C GLU A 191 1.45 -0.84 -10.92
N LEU A 192 0.61 -0.15 -11.70
CA LEU A 192 0.33 -0.54 -13.07
C LEU A 192 1.55 -0.24 -13.96
N LEU A 193 2.05 -1.26 -14.66
CA LEU A 193 3.18 -1.15 -15.56
C LEU A 193 2.71 -0.91 -17.00
N TYR A 194 1.89 -1.80 -17.53
CA TYR A 194 1.36 -1.72 -18.90
C TYR A 194 0.15 -2.63 -19.11
N GLU A 195 -0.56 -2.39 -20.20
CA GLU A 195 -1.56 -3.29 -20.78
C GLU A 195 -0.87 -4.17 -21.84
N LYS A 196 -1.24 -5.45 -21.87
CA LYS A 196 -0.68 -6.46 -22.79
C LYS A 196 -1.22 -6.33 -24.21
#